data_AF-A0A951BDC6-F1
#
_entry.id   AF-A0A951BDC6-F1
#
_cell.length_a   1.000
_cell.length_b   1.000
_cell.length_c   1.000
_cell.angle_alpha   90.00
_cell.angle_beta   90.00
_cell.angle_gamma   90.00
#
_symmetry.space_group_name_H-M   'P 1'
#
loop_
_entity.id
_entity.type
_entity.pdbx_description
1 polymer ?
#
loop_
_entity_poly.entity_id
_entity_poly.type
_entity_poly.pdbx_seq_one_letter_code
_entity_poly.pdbx_strand_id
1 'polypeptide(L)' 'MGILDKAKDKAEQLIGEAKEKIGQMTGNESLENAGKRDQLAGEVKEAGHDLRDKAAGAVDDLKDELSDDK' A
#
# COMPACT_ATOMS: atom_id res chain seq x y z
N MET A 1 15.70 -18.98 -12.90
CA MET A 1 14.74 -17.87 -12.98
C MET A 1 14.57 -17.52 -14.45
N GLY A 2 13.45 -17.92 -15.02
CA GLY A 2 13.31 -18.19 -16.45
C GLY A 2 12.82 -16.99 -17.25
N ILE A 3 13.03 -17.04 -18.56
CA ILE A 3 12.52 -16.05 -19.53
C ILE A 3 10.97 -15.98 -19.47
N LEU A 4 10.34 -17.09 -19.06
CA LEU A 4 8.92 -17.20 -18.75
C LEU A 4 8.49 -16.27 -17.61
N ASP A 5 9.29 -16.09 -16.56
CA ASP A 5 8.99 -15.15 -15.47
C ASP A 5 8.94 -13.72 -16.02
N LYS A 6 9.98 -13.31 -16.77
CA LYS A 6 10.02 -11.96 -17.39
C LYS A 6 8.90 -11.70 -18.39
N ALA A 7 8.49 -12.73 -19.13
CA ALA A 7 7.37 -12.63 -20.07
C ALA A 7 6.03 -12.51 -19.33
N LYS A 8 5.88 -13.24 -18.21
CA LYS A 8 4.69 -13.20 -17.37
C LYS A 8 4.56 -11.85 -16.65
N ASP A 9 5.66 -11.32 -16.09
CA ASP A 9 5.71 -9.97 -15.50
C ASP A 9 5.31 -8.90 -16.52
N LYS A 10 5.89 -8.94 -17.72
CA LYS A 10 5.54 -7.99 -18.80
C LYS A 10 4.08 -8.13 -19.26
N ALA A 11 3.56 -9.36 -19.32
CA ALA A 11 2.18 -9.61 -19.69
C ALA A 11 1.21 -9.09 -18.61
N GLU A 12 1.51 -9.30 -17.33
CA GLU A 12 0.69 -8.80 -16.22
C GLU A 12 0.69 -7.27 -16.15
N GLN A 13 1.84 -6.61 -16.37
CA GLN A 13 1.90 -5.15 -16.48
C GLN A 13 1.05 -4.62 -17.65
N LEU A 14 1.17 -5.25 -18.82
CA LEU A 14 0.46 -4.82 -20.03
C LEU A 14 -1.06 -5.05 -19.91
N ILE A 15 -1.46 -6.15 -19.27
CA ILE A 15 -2.87 -6.43 -18.93
C ILE A 15 -3.38 -5.43 -17.88
N GLY A 16 -2.55 -5.05 -16.91
CA GLY A 16 -2.86 -4.03 -15.91
C GLY A 16 -3.12 -2.67 -16.55
N GLU A 17 -2.18 -2.16 -17.35
CA GLU A 17 -2.35 -0.91 -18.09
C GLU A 17 -3.56 -0.96 -19.02
N ALA A 18 -3.79 -2.07 -19.71
CA ALA A 18 -4.96 -2.24 -20.57
C ALA A 18 -6.27 -2.17 -19.76
N LYS A 19 -6.35 -2.85 -18.61
CA LYS A 19 -7.52 -2.77 -17.71
C LYS A 19 -7.75 -1.37 -17.19
N GLU A 20 -6.69 -0.64 -16.86
CA GLU A 20 -6.77 0.73 -16.37
C GLU A 20 -7.30 1.68 -17.46
N LYS A 21 -6.74 1.57 -18.67
CA LYS A 21 -7.13 2.38 -19.82
C LYS A 21 -8.54 2.06 -20.31
N ILE A 22 -8.92 0.78 -20.34
CA ILE A 22 -10.27 0.32 -20.67
C ILE A 22 -11.25 0.74 -19.56
N GLY A 23 -10.86 0.68 -18.29
CA GLY A 23 -11.65 1.15 -17.16
C GLY A 23 -11.97 2.64 -17.26
N GLN A 24 -10.97 3.46 -17.58
CA GLN A 24 -11.14 4.90 -17.84
C GLN A 24 -12.01 5.18 -19.07
N MET A 25 -11.78 4.46 -20.19
CA MET A 25 -12.53 4.67 -21.44
C MET A 25 -13.99 4.20 -21.37
N THR A 26 -14.26 3.10 -20.67
CA THR A 26 -15.59 2.50 -20.58
C THR A 26 -16.42 3.10 -19.43
N GLY A 27 -15.84 4.03 -18.65
CA GLY A 27 -16.50 4.68 -17.51
C GLY A 27 -16.89 3.69 -16.42
N ASN A 28 -16.16 2.58 -16.26
CA ASN A 28 -16.47 1.59 -15.23
C ASN A 28 -15.88 2.04 -13.90
N GLU A 29 -16.65 2.86 -13.20
CA GLU A 29 -16.33 3.43 -11.89
C GLU A 29 -15.88 2.38 -10.86
N SER A 30 -16.25 1.11 -11.04
CA SER A 30 -15.78 -0.01 -10.19
C SER A 30 -14.30 -0.37 -10.39
N LEU A 31 -13.76 -0.30 -11.61
CA LEU A 31 -12.35 -0.58 -11.88
C LEU A 31 -11.46 0.60 -11.46
N GLU A 32 -11.91 1.84 -11.68
CA GLU A 32 -11.20 3.03 -11.21
C GLU A 32 -11.23 3.15 -9.68
N ASN A 33 -12.38 2.87 -9.04
CA ASN A 33 -12.47 2.89 -7.58
C ASN A 33 -11.64 1.78 -6.92
N ALA A 34 -11.53 0.60 -7.53
CA ALA A 34 -10.68 -0.45 -6.96
C ALA A 34 -9.22 -0.01 -6.90
N GLY A 35 -8.68 0.54 -8.01
CA GLY A 35 -7.31 1.06 -8.06
C GLY A 35 -7.08 2.24 -7.11
N LYS A 36 -7.98 3.24 -7.10
CA LYS A 36 -7.89 4.38 -6.17
C LYS A 36 -8.02 3.98 -4.72
N ARG A 37 -8.87 3.00 -4.39
CA ARG A 37 -9.03 2.49 -3.02
C ARG A 37 -7.80 1.74 -2.55
N ASP A 38 -7.17 0.94 -3.39
CA ASP A 38 -5.91 0.25 -3.05
C ASP A 38 -4.77 1.25 -2.83
N GLN A 39 -4.64 2.28 -3.68
CA GLN A 39 -3.64 3.34 -3.47
C GLN A 39 -3.89 4.12 -2.18
N LEU A 40 -5.13 4.50 -1.92
CA LEU A 40 -5.49 5.26 -0.73
C LEU A 40 -5.34 4.43 0.54
N ALA A 41 -5.70 3.15 0.49
CA ALA A 41 -5.46 2.21 1.59
C ALA A 41 -3.96 1.99 1.83
N GLY A 42 -3.15 1.94 0.76
CA GLY A 42 -1.69 1.90 0.82
C GLY A 42 -1.11 3.12 1.53
N GLU A 43 -1.45 4.34 1.08
CA GLU A 43 -0.98 5.59 1.68
C GLU A 43 -1.44 5.74 3.15
N VAL A 44 -2.70 5.40 3.45
CA VAL A 44 -3.22 5.45 4.83
C VAL A 44 -2.53 4.43 5.72
N LYS A 45 -2.23 3.24 5.20
CA LYS A 45 -1.53 2.20 5.96
C LYS A 45 -0.08 2.59 6.21
N GLU A 46 0.61 3.15 5.22
CA GLU A 46 2.00 3.63 5.36
C GLU A 46 2.07 4.79 6.35
N ALA A 47 1.23 5.83 6.19
CA ALA A 47 1.15 6.95 7.13
C ALA A 47 0.71 6.52 8.54
N GLY A 48 -0.21 5.56 8.63
CA GLY A 48 -0.67 4.99 9.90
C GLY A 48 0.39 4.14 10.60
N HIS A 49 1.27 3.47 9.85
CA HIS A 49 2.38 2.72 10.41
C HIS A 49 3.44 3.67 10.95
N ASP A 50 3.86 4.68 10.18
CA ASP A 50 4.83 5.69 10.62
C ASP A 50 4.38 6.44 11.88
N LEU A 51 3.10 6.81 11.94
CA LEU A 51 2.51 7.45 13.13
C LEU A 51 2.42 6.50 14.32
N ARG A 52 2.07 5.23 14.09
CA ARG A 52 1.98 4.23 15.15
C ARG A 52 3.36 3.87 15.69
N ASP A 53 4.38 3.73 14.86
CA ASP A 53 5.76 3.46 15.28
C ASP A 53 6.32 4.62 16.11
N LYS A 54 6.10 5.88 15.69
CA LYS A 54 6.50 7.05 16.48
C LYS A 54 5.75 7.17 17.80
N ALA A 55 4.45 6.90 17.79
CA ALA A 55 3.64 6.91 19.00
C ALA A 55 4.01 5.77 19.94
N ALA A 56 4.27 4.57 19.41
CA ALA A 56 4.70 3.42 20.17
C ALA A 56 6.08 3.68 20.81
N GLY A 57 7.04 4.21 20.04
CA GLY A 57 8.35 4.62 20.57
C GLY A 57 8.22 5.61 21.71
N ALA A 58 7.48 6.70 21.51
CA ALA A 58 7.28 7.71 22.56
C ALA A 58 6.57 7.15 23.81
N VAL A 59 5.62 6.22 23.64
CA VAL A 59 4.94 5.57 24.77
C VAL A 59 5.85 4.55 25.48
N ASP A 60 6.72 3.88 24.75
CA ASP A 60 7.70 2.93 25.31
C ASP A 60 8.78 3.68 26.09
N ASP A 61 9.33 4.77 25.54
CA ASP A 61 10.27 5.68 26.23
C ASP A 61 9.65 6.25 27.52
N LEU A 62 8.39 6.69 27.48
CA LEU A 62 7.68 7.17 28.66
C LEU A 62 7.43 6.06 29.69
N LYS A 63 7.20 4.83 29.23
CA LYS A 63 6.94 3.69 30.13
C LYS A 63 8.23 3.15 30.75
N ASP A 64 9.36 3.22 30.04
CA ASP A 64 10.68 2.90 30.56
C ASP A 64 11.08 3.90 31.66
N GLU A 65 10.97 5.21 31.37
CA GLU A 65 11.28 6.28 32.34
C GLU A 65 10.37 6.26 33.58
N LEU A 66 9.10 5.82 33.45
CA LEU A 66 8.18 5.67 34.57
C LEU A 66 8.34 4.34 35.34
N SER A 67 9.01 3.34 34.77
CA SER A 67 9.21 2.02 35.41
C SER A 67 10.53 1.89 36.17
N ASP A 68 11.50 2.77 35.91
CA ASP A 68 12.82 2.74 36.58
C ASP A 68 12.82 3.34 38.00
N ASP A 69 11.76 4.05 38.42
CA ASP A 69 11.63 4.65 39.76
C ASP A 69 11.01 3.70 40.84
N LYS A 70 11.26 2.38 40.77
CA LYS A 70 10.81 1.45 41.83
C LYS A 70 11.79 0.33 42.21
#